data_AF-A0A812N0K9-F1
#
_entry.id   AF-A0A812N0K9-F1
#
_cell.length_a   1.000
_cell.length_b   1.000
_cell.length_c   1.000
_cell.angle_alpha   90.00
_cell.angle_beta   90.00
_cell.angle_gamma   90.00
#
_symmetry.space_group_name_H-M   'P 1'
#
loop_
_entity.id
_entity.type
_entity.pdbx_description
1 polymer ?
#
loop_
_entity_poly.entity_id
_entity_poly.type
_entity_poly.pdbx_seq_one_letter_code
_entity_poly.pdbx_strand_id
1 'polypeptide(L)'
;NVPVAETALMECKDKIFNFRWEKGTLKNYPFEISIAVMDTSPLDHPAGLLRVSPEEYEQAFLLWMAEKLDSGADDTDKEAMKRLLTSIPFRFHVLASEDARFFHMANLREVVKSFKLVGRSAIQRIFELEGFRLRKLKSHGPGGCDPAQLAQQFMKELPTTSGEEDVTSETYIKNAFKVLENVLAVDEVKQIILACEREYGKLSPFYSMSQLEALMAKTKDAGQLAWAVDAIKFYVDRKFATSGEMSARNLTGKTTNNRGLLDVMLEKQKMLEHLLHQWLEQQALDAESKAVIRSVSSPGRAAKFFDKNSAWKGSVQPGSQEILDFMRGVIFGPRFDGQLRHLMKSGKTAAELFATEPFQSEILRIEEDVQQHAPEAVAAAAGTARAPAAGTAEEEAGFADMLTSVLTAEELEKDTDSAVEGFLEKADSLVRRYITTVTEVESGSEFVDMLKEKSVWKMSRVGVMYAVQHAGESDSLPHCRTPRFRYEHMRKYFNGILGRNGEGDESFPSNMLFLLL
;
A
#
# COMPACT_ATOMS: atom_id res chain seq x y z
N ASN A 1 4.59 1.37 22.87
CA ASN A 1 3.31 0.78 22.43
C ASN A 1 3.17 0.96 20.94
N VAL A 2 3.41 -0.10 20.18
CA VAL A 2 3.05 -0.13 18.75
C VAL A 2 1.53 -0.25 18.69
N PRO A 3 0.81 0.65 18.00
CA PRO A 3 -0.65 0.57 17.89
C PRO A 3 -1.08 -0.77 17.31
N VAL A 4 -2.20 -1.33 17.80
CA VAL A 4 -2.86 -2.45 17.13
C VAL A 4 -3.44 -1.94 15.82
N ALA A 5 -3.21 -2.68 14.72
CA ALA A 5 -3.75 -2.30 13.41
C ALA A 5 -5.29 -2.39 13.40
N GLU A 6 -5.94 -1.33 12.92
CA GLU A 6 -7.40 -1.25 12.86
C GLU A 6 -8.00 -2.38 12.01
N THR A 7 -7.33 -2.73 10.92
CA THR A 7 -7.72 -3.86 10.05
C THR A 7 -7.71 -5.20 10.80
N ALA A 8 -6.74 -5.43 11.68
CA ALA A 8 -6.68 -6.65 12.49
C ALA A 8 -7.82 -6.69 13.53
N LEU A 9 -8.15 -5.53 14.12
CA LEU A 9 -9.28 -5.39 15.03
C LEU A 9 -10.61 -5.65 14.32
N MET A 10 -10.80 -5.09 13.13
CA MET A 10 -12.00 -5.28 12.30
C MET A 10 -12.15 -6.74 11.85
N GLU A 11 -11.06 -7.39 11.45
CA GLU A 11 -11.13 -8.81 11.07
C GLU A 11 -11.40 -9.71 12.28
N CYS A 12 -10.85 -9.40 13.47
CA CYS A 12 -11.19 -10.08 14.71
C CYS A 12 -12.67 -9.89 15.06
N LYS A 13 -13.15 -8.64 14.98
CA LYS A 13 -14.55 -8.25 15.17
C LYS A 13 -15.47 -9.10 14.29
N ASP A 14 -15.14 -9.21 13.00
CA ASP A 14 -15.95 -9.91 12.02
C ASP A 14 -15.92 -11.43 12.19
N LYS A 15 -14.73 -12.02 12.30
CA LYS A 15 -14.58 -13.48 12.35
C LYS A 15 -14.97 -14.10 13.69
N ILE A 16 -14.85 -13.34 14.78
CA ILE A 16 -15.13 -13.86 16.11
C ILE A 16 -16.53 -13.47 16.54
N PHE A 17 -16.84 -12.17 16.56
CA PHE A 17 -18.05 -11.68 17.18
C PHE A 17 -19.22 -11.68 16.20
N ASN A 18 -19.11 -11.04 15.03
CA ASN A 18 -20.18 -11.03 14.03
C ASN A 18 -20.57 -12.45 13.61
N PHE A 19 -19.59 -13.26 13.18
CA PHE A 19 -19.86 -14.63 12.74
C PHE A 19 -20.54 -15.51 13.81
N ARG A 20 -20.09 -15.43 15.07
CA ARG A 20 -20.70 -16.25 16.14
C ARG A 20 -22.06 -15.73 16.56
N TRP A 21 -22.26 -14.41 16.50
CA TRP A 21 -23.52 -13.75 16.77
C TRP A 21 -24.58 -14.12 15.75
N GLU A 22 -24.28 -13.98 14.45
CA GLU A 22 -25.17 -14.36 13.34
C GLU A 22 -25.59 -15.83 13.40
N LYS A 23 -24.69 -16.69 13.89
CA LYS A 23 -24.99 -18.12 14.10
C LYS A 23 -25.76 -18.43 15.40
N GLY A 24 -26.04 -17.43 16.24
CA GLY A 24 -26.66 -17.64 17.56
C GLY A 24 -25.78 -18.44 18.54
N THR A 25 -24.49 -18.55 18.25
CA THR A 25 -23.53 -19.34 19.04
C THR A 25 -22.81 -18.52 20.11
N LEU A 26 -22.85 -17.18 20.00
CA LEU A 26 -22.22 -16.26 20.94
C LEU A 26 -23.09 -16.06 22.19
N LYS A 27 -23.08 -17.03 23.11
CA LYS A 27 -23.87 -16.98 24.35
C LYS A 27 -23.13 -16.39 25.54
N ASN A 28 -21.81 -16.50 25.55
CA ASN A 28 -20.91 -15.99 26.57
C ASN A 28 -19.69 -15.36 25.88
N TYR A 29 -18.96 -14.50 26.60
CA TYR A 29 -17.72 -13.95 26.08
C TYR A 29 -16.73 -15.08 25.75
N PRO A 30 -16.17 -15.11 24.51
CA PRO A 30 -15.51 -16.31 24.00
C PRO A 30 -14.04 -16.46 24.43
N PHE A 31 -13.50 -15.49 25.15
CA PHE A 31 -12.10 -15.46 25.58
C PHE A 31 -11.97 -15.37 27.08
N GLU A 32 -10.84 -15.81 27.60
CA GLU A 32 -10.49 -15.70 29.01
C GLU A 32 -9.50 -14.55 29.21
N ILE A 33 -9.74 -13.72 30.22
CA ILE A 33 -8.81 -12.67 30.64
C ILE A 33 -7.84 -13.25 31.68
N SER A 34 -6.57 -13.32 31.30
CA SER A 34 -5.49 -13.81 32.16
C SER A 34 -4.90 -12.64 32.96
N ILE A 35 -4.87 -12.77 34.29
CA ILE A 35 -4.35 -11.78 35.23
C ILE A 35 -3.20 -12.40 36.02
N ALA A 36 -2.04 -11.74 36.03
CA ALA A 36 -0.90 -12.06 36.87
C ALA A 36 -1.11 -11.58 38.30
N VAL A 37 -0.76 -12.43 39.27
CA VAL A 37 -0.68 -12.12 40.70
C VAL A 37 0.70 -12.50 41.24
N MET A 38 1.20 -11.81 42.27
CA MET A 38 2.57 -12.01 42.75
C MET A 38 2.73 -13.32 43.54
N ASP A 39 1.80 -13.60 44.45
CA ASP A 39 1.85 -14.74 45.39
C ASP A 39 0.60 -14.87 46.30
N THR A 40 -0.25 -13.86 46.31
CA THR A 40 -1.34 -13.66 47.27
C THR A 40 -2.71 -13.81 46.63
N SER A 41 -3.76 -13.90 47.47
CA SER A 41 -5.14 -13.85 46.99
C SER A 41 -5.35 -12.56 46.17
N PRO A 42 -5.92 -12.64 44.95
CA PRO A 42 -6.14 -11.47 44.09
C PRO A 42 -6.94 -10.35 44.76
N LEU A 43 -7.78 -10.70 45.74
CA LEU A 43 -8.65 -9.77 46.47
C LEU A 43 -7.90 -9.00 47.56
N ASP A 44 -6.80 -9.54 48.08
CA ASP A 44 -6.05 -8.93 49.20
C ASP A 44 -5.15 -7.79 48.71
N HIS A 45 -4.70 -7.86 47.45
CA HIS A 45 -3.80 -6.87 46.85
C HIS A 45 -4.23 -6.49 45.42
N PRO A 46 -5.37 -5.79 45.24
CA PRO A 46 -5.89 -5.44 43.92
C PRO A 46 -4.94 -4.55 43.10
N ALA A 47 -4.07 -3.76 43.76
CA ALA A 47 -3.06 -2.94 43.09
C ALA A 47 -1.94 -3.76 42.41
N GLY A 48 -1.79 -5.03 42.78
CA GLY A 48 -0.79 -5.94 42.20
C GLY A 48 -1.28 -6.71 40.97
N LEU A 49 -2.54 -6.53 40.56
CA LEU A 49 -3.13 -7.23 39.44
C LEU A 49 -2.60 -6.64 38.12
N LEU A 50 -1.89 -7.46 37.36
CA LEU A 50 -1.42 -7.08 36.03
C LEU A 50 -2.06 -7.99 34.99
N ARG A 51 -2.74 -7.40 34.02
CA ARG A 51 -3.24 -8.16 32.88
C ARG A 51 -2.09 -8.74 32.05
N VAL A 52 -2.20 -10.01 31.67
CA VAL A 52 -1.23 -10.71 30.81
C VAL A 52 -1.85 -11.34 29.56
N SER A 53 -3.18 -11.35 29.42
CA SER A 53 -3.84 -11.76 28.17
C SER A 53 -3.77 -10.67 27.09
N PRO A 54 -3.81 -11.03 25.78
CA PRO A 54 -3.88 -10.07 24.68
C PRO A 54 -5.12 -9.16 24.77
N GLU A 55 -4.96 -7.88 24.50
CA GLU A 55 -5.99 -6.81 24.63
C GLU A 55 -6.84 -6.61 23.37
N GLU A 56 -6.39 -7.16 22.25
CA GLU A 56 -7.02 -7.04 20.95
C GLU A 56 -8.43 -7.66 20.93
N TYR A 57 -8.67 -8.67 21.78
CA TYR A 57 -9.97 -9.31 21.87
C TYR A 57 -11.05 -8.41 22.49
N GLU A 58 -10.77 -7.66 23.57
CA GLU A 58 -11.78 -6.72 24.07
C GLU A 58 -11.91 -5.52 23.15
N GLN A 59 -10.81 -5.04 22.57
CA GLN A 59 -10.91 -3.92 21.61
C GLN A 59 -11.82 -4.29 20.43
N ALA A 60 -11.64 -5.48 19.85
CA ALA A 60 -12.52 -5.99 18.81
C ALA A 60 -13.97 -6.19 19.29
N PHE A 61 -14.15 -6.65 20.54
CA PHE A 61 -15.49 -6.80 21.14
C PHE A 61 -16.19 -5.45 21.32
N LEU A 62 -15.48 -4.43 21.80
CA LEU A 62 -16.02 -3.10 22.01
C LEU A 62 -16.39 -2.44 20.68
N LEU A 63 -15.55 -2.59 19.65
CA LEU A 63 -15.85 -2.13 18.29
C LEU A 63 -17.09 -2.82 17.71
N TRP A 64 -17.21 -4.14 17.92
CA TRP A 64 -18.38 -4.91 17.51
C TRP A 64 -19.67 -4.39 18.17
N MET A 65 -19.63 -4.16 19.48
CA MET A 65 -20.80 -3.64 20.20
C MET A 65 -21.16 -2.23 19.73
N ALA A 66 -20.17 -1.35 19.57
CA ALA A 66 -20.38 0.03 19.11
C ALA A 66 -21.09 0.04 17.75
N GLU A 67 -20.58 -0.71 16.78
CA GLU A 67 -21.18 -0.82 15.45
C GLU A 67 -22.63 -1.36 15.50
N LYS A 68 -22.91 -2.37 16.33
CA LYS A 68 -24.26 -2.90 16.48
C LYS A 68 -25.21 -1.88 17.10
N LEU A 69 -24.76 -1.14 18.11
CA LEU A 69 -25.54 -0.07 18.74
C LEU A 69 -25.84 1.05 17.74
N ASP A 70 -24.84 1.48 16.97
CA ASP A 70 -24.98 2.50 15.93
C ASP A 70 -25.91 2.05 14.80
N SER A 71 -25.96 0.74 14.52
CA SER A 71 -26.86 0.12 13.54
C SER A 71 -28.30 -0.05 14.04
N GLY A 72 -28.64 0.44 15.24
CA GLY A 72 -29.99 0.39 15.79
C GLY A 72 -30.35 -0.92 16.49
N ALA A 73 -29.41 -1.53 17.21
CA ALA A 73 -29.64 -2.73 18.03
C ALA A 73 -30.91 -2.62 18.91
N ASP A 74 -31.72 -3.68 18.90
CA ASP A 74 -32.97 -3.74 19.66
C ASP A 74 -32.71 -4.11 21.14
N ASP A 75 -33.78 -4.21 21.94
CA ASP A 75 -33.63 -4.54 23.37
C ASP A 75 -33.18 -6.00 23.59
N THR A 76 -33.46 -6.90 22.64
CA THR A 76 -32.98 -8.29 22.67
C THR A 76 -31.47 -8.32 22.47
N ASP A 77 -30.97 -7.58 21.50
CA ASP A 77 -29.55 -7.42 21.20
C ASP A 77 -28.82 -6.82 22.41
N LYS A 78 -29.35 -5.75 23.01
CA LYS A 78 -28.77 -5.10 24.20
C LYS A 78 -28.69 -6.04 25.39
N GLU A 79 -29.74 -6.82 25.66
CA GLU A 79 -29.73 -7.78 26.77
C GLU A 79 -28.71 -8.89 26.53
N ALA A 80 -28.58 -9.36 25.29
CA ALA A 80 -27.54 -10.32 24.93
C ALA A 80 -26.11 -9.72 25.04
N MET A 81 -25.89 -8.46 24.64
CA MET A 81 -24.62 -7.76 24.85
C MET A 81 -24.29 -7.59 26.34
N LYS A 82 -25.28 -7.22 27.16
CA LYS A 82 -25.14 -7.12 28.62
C LYS A 82 -24.74 -8.45 29.23
N ARG A 83 -25.39 -9.55 28.80
CA ARG A 83 -25.01 -10.90 29.20
C ARG A 83 -23.55 -11.18 28.84
N LEU A 84 -23.11 -10.87 27.63
CA LEU A 84 -21.71 -11.06 27.22
C LEU A 84 -20.74 -10.31 28.14
N LEU A 85 -20.99 -9.02 28.39
CA LEU A 85 -20.18 -8.18 29.29
C LEU A 85 -20.10 -8.74 30.72
N THR A 86 -21.18 -9.34 31.22
CA THR A 86 -21.23 -9.94 32.57
C THR A 86 -20.71 -11.39 32.63
N SER A 87 -20.34 -11.97 31.48
CA SER A 87 -19.92 -13.38 31.38
C SER A 87 -18.42 -13.56 31.11
N ILE A 88 -17.63 -12.49 31.22
CA ILE A 88 -16.19 -12.50 30.94
C ILE A 88 -15.47 -13.38 31.97
N PRO A 89 -14.89 -14.53 31.56
CA PRO A 89 -14.15 -15.37 32.48
C PRO A 89 -12.76 -14.78 32.74
N PHE A 90 -12.36 -14.77 34.02
CA PHE A 90 -11.02 -14.37 34.46
C PHE A 90 -10.25 -15.59 34.96
N ARG A 91 -8.96 -15.66 34.61
CA ARG A 91 -8.02 -16.64 35.17
C ARG A 91 -6.83 -15.94 35.80
N PHE A 92 -6.57 -16.28 37.06
CA PHE A 92 -5.45 -15.73 37.81
C PHE A 92 -4.25 -16.68 37.74
N HIS A 93 -3.08 -16.13 37.43
CA HIS A 93 -1.82 -16.85 37.32
C HIS A 93 -0.82 -16.29 38.32
N VAL A 94 -0.24 -17.15 39.14
CA VAL A 94 0.86 -16.73 40.05
C VAL A 94 2.13 -16.56 39.21
N LEU A 95 2.48 -15.32 38.92
CA LEU A 95 3.62 -14.90 38.09
C LEU A 95 4.44 -13.87 38.87
N ALA A 96 5.25 -14.37 39.80
CA ALA A 96 5.96 -13.57 40.78
C ALA A 96 6.96 -12.58 40.17
N SER A 97 7.66 -12.96 39.10
CA SER A 97 8.67 -12.12 38.45
C SER A 97 8.15 -11.40 37.21
N GLU A 98 8.76 -10.26 36.88
CA GLU A 98 8.47 -9.54 35.62
C GLU A 98 8.74 -10.39 34.39
N ASP A 99 9.80 -11.20 34.40
CA ASP A 99 10.14 -12.11 33.30
C ASP A 99 9.07 -13.20 33.12
N ALA A 100 8.56 -13.78 34.21
CA ALA A 100 7.48 -14.75 34.14
C ALA A 100 6.22 -14.12 33.54
N ARG A 101 5.90 -12.87 33.89
CA ARG A 101 4.78 -12.13 33.29
C ARG A 101 5.00 -11.86 31.80
N PHE A 102 6.20 -11.42 31.43
CA PHE A 102 6.58 -11.17 30.05
C PHE A 102 6.45 -12.42 29.18
N PHE A 103 7.08 -13.52 29.57
CA PHE A 103 7.02 -14.77 28.79
C PHE A 103 5.64 -15.40 28.80
N HIS A 104 4.86 -15.27 29.87
CA HIS A 104 3.47 -15.70 29.88
C HIS A 104 2.63 -14.92 28.85
N MET A 105 2.77 -13.59 28.80
CA MET A 105 2.09 -12.76 27.80
C MET A 105 2.52 -13.11 26.37
N ALA A 106 3.82 -13.32 26.14
CA ALA A 106 4.34 -13.73 24.85
C ALA A 106 3.80 -15.11 24.43
N ASN A 107 3.78 -16.08 25.35
CA ASN A 107 3.25 -17.42 25.12
C ASN A 107 1.77 -17.42 24.78
N LEU A 108 0.95 -16.62 25.49
CA LEU A 108 -0.47 -16.51 25.16
C LEU A 108 -0.66 -16.02 23.72
N ARG A 109 0.14 -15.06 23.26
CA ARG A 109 0.06 -14.53 21.89
C ARG A 109 0.51 -15.55 20.84
N GLU A 110 1.52 -16.37 21.13
CA GLU A 110 2.00 -17.43 20.24
C GLU A 110 1.04 -18.65 20.17
N VAL A 111 0.31 -18.92 21.26
CA VAL A 111 -0.65 -20.04 21.35
C VAL A 111 -1.96 -19.72 20.64
N VAL A 112 -2.37 -18.45 20.52
CA VAL A 112 -3.60 -18.09 19.78
C VAL A 112 -3.43 -18.17 18.25
N LYS A 113 -2.88 -19.28 17.77
CA LYS A 113 -2.77 -19.62 16.33
C LYS A 113 -4.14 -19.68 15.64
N SER A 114 -5.22 -19.96 16.39
CA SER A 114 -6.59 -20.03 15.89
C SER A 114 -7.07 -18.72 15.26
N PHE A 115 -6.49 -17.59 15.71
CA PHE A 115 -6.71 -16.28 15.11
C PHE A 115 -5.33 -15.70 14.84
N LYS A 116 -4.75 -16.07 13.69
CA LYS A 116 -3.50 -15.47 13.17
C LYS A 116 -3.46 -13.94 13.40
N LEU A 117 -4.63 -13.29 13.47
CA LEU A 117 -4.94 -11.85 13.62
C LEU A 117 -4.33 -11.14 14.81
N VAL A 118 -4.02 -11.86 15.89
CA VAL A 118 -3.43 -11.28 17.11
C VAL A 118 -1.92 -11.59 17.23
N GLY A 119 -1.35 -12.21 16.19
CA GLY A 119 0.08 -12.47 16.09
C GLY A 119 0.90 -11.18 16.09
N ARG A 120 2.10 -11.25 16.66
CA ARG A 120 3.02 -10.11 16.69
C ARG A 120 3.62 -9.88 15.31
N SER A 121 3.67 -8.62 14.87
CA SER A 121 4.49 -8.26 13.71
C SER A 121 5.99 -8.27 14.06
N ALA A 122 6.86 -8.32 13.06
CA ALA A 122 8.30 -8.27 13.28
C ALA A 122 8.72 -7.01 14.05
N ILE A 123 8.10 -5.86 13.78
CA ILE A 123 8.35 -4.61 14.50
C ILE A 123 7.98 -4.72 15.97
N GLN A 124 6.81 -5.30 16.28
CA GLN A 124 6.41 -5.53 17.66
C GLN A 124 7.41 -6.46 18.37
N ARG A 125 7.82 -7.55 17.72
CA ARG A 125 8.83 -8.50 18.24
C ARG A 125 10.17 -7.82 18.50
N ILE A 126 10.64 -6.94 17.60
CA ILE A 126 11.87 -6.16 17.79
C ILE A 126 11.79 -5.29 19.05
N PHE A 127 10.69 -4.54 19.24
CA PHE A 127 10.53 -3.71 20.44
C PHE A 127 10.38 -4.52 21.72
N GLU A 128 9.74 -5.69 21.67
CA GLU A 128 9.67 -6.61 22.82
C GLU A 128 11.04 -7.15 23.20
N LEU A 129 11.83 -7.58 22.21
CA LEU A 129 13.22 -8.02 22.39
C LEU A 129 14.08 -6.91 22.96
N GLU A 130 13.95 -5.68 22.45
CA GLU A 130 14.69 -4.54 22.97
C GLU A 130 14.28 -4.20 24.41
N GLY A 131 12.99 -4.19 24.70
CA GLY A 131 12.50 -3.98 26.05
C GLY A 131 13.03 -5.04 27.02
N PHE A 132 13.11 -6.30 26.58
CA PHE A 132 13.70 -7.37 27.37
C PHE A 132 15.22 -7.18 27.55
N ARG A 133 15.96 -6.86 26.48
CA ARG A 133 17.39 -6.56 26.54
C ARG A 133 17.68 -5.43 27.54
N LEU A 134 16.94 -4.33 27.48
CA LEU A 134 17.12 -3.20 28.39
C LEU A 134 16.85 -3.56 29.86
N ARG A 135 15.87 -4.44 30.13
CA ARG A 135 15.63 -4.96 31.49
C ARG A 135 16.79 -5.82 31.98
N LYS A 136 17.32 -6.72 31.13
CA LYS A 136 18.49 -7.53 31.47
C LYS A 136 19.74 -6.69 31.67
N LEU A 137 19.93 -5.65 30.87
CA LEU A 137 21.00 -4.68 31.04
C LEU A 137 20.93 -3.98 32.40
N LYS A 138 19.73 -3.57 32.82
CA LYS A 138 19.49 -2.93 34.12
C LYS A 138 19.75 -3.88 35.29
N SER A 139 19.33 -5.14 35.18
CA SER A 139 19.39 -6.11 36.29
C SER A 139 20.74 -6.82 36.40
N HIS A 140 21.46 -7.05 35.29
CA HIS A 140 22.64 -7.93 35.23
C HIS A 140 23.86 -7.24 34.59
N GLY A 141 23.74 -5.98 34.18
CA GLY A 141 24.79 -5.25 33.49
C GLY A 141 25.00 -5.72 32.04
N PRO A 142 26.07 -5.25 31.37
CA PRO A 142 26.33 -5.53 29.95
C PRO A 142 26.48 -7.03 29.62
N GLY A 143 26.94 -7.82 30.59
CA GLY A 143 27.20 -9.26 30.41
C GLY A 143 25.96 -10.12 30.18
N GLY A 144 24.75 -9.60 30.48
CA GLY A 144 23.47 -10.32 30.30
C GLY A 144 22.73 -10.00 28.99
N CYS A 145 23.37 -9.29 28.06
CA CYS A 145 22.74 -8.78 26.83
C CYS A 145 23.29 -9.42 25.55
N ASP A 146 24.10 -10.48 25.68
CA ASP A 146 24.63 -11.20 24.52
C ASP A 146 23.49 -11.92 23.76
N PRO A 147 23.40 -11.77 22.42
CA PRO A 147 22.34 -12.41 21.64
C PRO A 147 22.21 -13.92 21.83
N ALA A 148 23.31 -14.65 22.06
CA ALA A 148 23.24 -16.09 22.27
C ALA A 148 22.60 -16.44 23.62
N GLN A 149 22.90 -15.66 24.67
CA GLN A 149 22.26 -15.82 25.98
C GLN A 149 20.77 -15.47 25.92
N LEU A 150 20.40 -14.39 25.23
CA LEU A 150 19.00 -14.01 25.05
C LEU A 150 18.24 -15.09 24.27
N ALA A 151 18.84 -15.64 23.22
CA ALA A 151 18.27 -16.76 22.46
C ALA A 151 18.01 -17.99 23.33
N GLN A 152 18.98 -18.39 24.16
CA GLN A 152 18.81 -19.51 25.09
C GLN A 152 17.67 -19.28 26.09
N GLN A 153 17.48 -18.05 26.58
CA GLN A 153 16.36 -17.72 27.46
C GLN A 153 15.02 -17.80 26.71
N PHE A 154 14.95 -17.27 25.49
CA PHE A 154 13.76 -17.36 24.66
C PHE A 154 13.41 -18.82 24.30
N MET A 155 14.39 -19.63 23.92
CA MET A 155 14.21 -21.07 23.64
C MET A 155 13.69 -21.85 24.86
N LYS A 156 14.10 -21.44 26.07
CA LYS A 156 13.65 -22.08 27.31
C LYS A 156 12.20 -21.72 27.65
N GLU A 157 11.81 -20.46 27.46
CA GLU A 157 10.55 -19.93 28.00
C GLU A 157 9.43 -19.85 26.94
N LEU A 158 9.77 -19.85 25.64
CA LEU A 158 8.81 -19.88 24.54
C LEU A 158 8.77 -21.28 23.88
N PRO A 159 7.58 -21.86 23.67
CA PRO A 159 7.45 -23.09 22.92
C PRO A 159 7.84 -22.84 21.47
N THR A 160 8.63 -23.74 20.88
CA THR A 160 8.97 -23.68 19.45
C THR A 160 7.69 -23.79 18.63
N THR A 161 7.24 -22.67 18.06
CA THR A 161 6.05 -22.65 17.21
C THR A 161 6.44 -23.12 15.80
N SER A 162 5.88 -24.26 15.38
CA SER A 162 6.01 -24.69 13.98
C SER A 162 5.29 -23.70 13.04
N GLY A 163 6.03 -23.18 12.06
CA GLY A 163 5.49 -22.47 10.89
C GLY A 163 5.75 -20.95 10.79
N GLU A 164 6.28 -20.30 11.83
CA GLU A 164 6.63 -18.87 11.81
C GLU A 164 8.15 -18.64 11.93
N GLU A 165 8.61 -17.39 11.74
CA GLU A 165 10.01 -17.01 11.95
C GLU A 165 10.49 -17.51 13.31
N ASP A 166 11.65 -18.17 13.36
CA ASP A 166 12.21 -18.69 14.60
C ASP A 166 12.77 -17.55 15.47
N VAL A 167 11.87 -16.93 16.23
CA VAL A 167 12.14 -15.84 17.18
C VAL A 167 13.09 -16.25 18.30
N THR A 168 13.27 -17.56 18.51
CA THR A 168 14.15 -18.10 19.54
C THR A 168 15.59 -18.24 19.06
N SER A 169 15.84 -18.13 17.74
CA SER A 169 17.18 -18.26 17.17
C SER A 169 18.07 -17.05 17.47
N GLU A 170 19.36 -17.31 17.72
CA GLU A 170 20.39 -16.28 17.87
C GLU A 170 20.48 -15.37 16.65
N THR A 171 20.33 -15.95 15.45
CA THR A 171 20.32 -15.20 14.19
C THR A 171 19.19 -14.18 14.14
N TYR A 172 17.98 -14.58 14.54
CA TYR A 172 16.83 -13.67 14.58
C TYR A 172 17.08 -12.50 15.53
N ILE A 173 17.53 -12.78 16.76
CA ILE A 173 17.80 -11.74 17.77
C ILE A 173 18.89 -10.79 17.30
N LYS A 174 19.98 -11.30 16.70
CA LYS A 174 21.03 -10.47 16.10
C LYS A 174 20.47 -9.56 15.01
N ASN A 175 19.64 -10.09 14.12
CA ASN A 175 19.07 -9.31 13.03
C ASN A 175 18.04 -8.30 13.54
N ALA A 176 17.25 -8.63 14.55
CA ALA A 176 16.33 -7.70 15.22
C ALA A 176 17.06 -6.46 15.75
N PHE A 177 18.19 -6.65 16.45
CA PHE A 177 18.99 -5.51 16.92
C PHE A 177 19.62 -4.71 15.79
N LYS A 178 20.10 -5.38 14.73
CA LYS A 178 20.61 -4.65 13.57
C LYS A 178 19.51 -3.83 12.87
N VAL A 179 18.29 -4.36 12.75
CA VAL A 179 17.15 -3.62 12.19
C VAL A 179 16.81 -2.43 13.10
N LEU A 180 16.81 -2.61 14.42
CA LEU A 180 16.59 -1.53 15.37
C LEU A 180 17.62 -0.40 15.18
N GLU A 181 18.91 -0.76 15.09
CA GLU A 181 20.03 0.20 15.03
C GLU A 181 20.22 0.85 13.65
N ASN A 182 19.89 0.16 12.55
CA ASN A 182 20.17 0.65 11.20
C ASN A 182 18.92 1.09 10.44
N VAL A 183 17.74 0.57 10.78
CA VAL A 183 16.47 0.90 10.11
C VAL A 183 15.62 1.79 11.00
N LEU A 184 15.31 1.35 12.22
CA LEU A 184 14.40 2.07 13.11
C LEU A 184 15.07 3.24 13.84
N ALA A 185 16.40 3.35 13.77
CA ALA A 185 17.14 4.53 14.21
C ALA A 185 16.95 5.75 13.29
N VAL A 186 16.59 5.53 12.01
CA VAL A 186 16.27 6.61 11.08
C VAL A 186 14.81 7.03 11.30
N ASP A 187 14.60 8.20 11.91
CA ASP A 187 13.27 8.62 12.37
C ASP A 187 12.22 8.64 11.27
N GLU A 188 12.53 9.19 10.09
CA GLU A 188 11.61 9.23 8.95
C GLU A 188 11.18 7.82 8.50
N VAL A 189 12.15 6.91 8.38
CA VAL A 189 11.92 5.50 8.03
C VAL A 189 11.04 4.82 9.07
N LYS A 190 11.36 4.99 10.35
CA LYS A 190 10.56 4.46 11.46
C LYS A 190 9.12 4.96 11.41
N GLN A 191 8.89 6.25 11.16
CA GLN A 191 7.53 6.80 11.06
C GLN A 191 6.75 6.19 9.90
N ILE A 192 7.37 6.03 8.73
CA ILE A 192 6.71 5.41 7.57
C ILE A 192 6.36 3.94 7.88
N ILE A 193 7.29 3.17 8.43
CA ILE A 193 7.05 1.76 8.78
C ILE A 193 5.91 1.64 9.80
N LEU A 194 5.91 2.46 10.85
CA LEU A 194 4.85 2.44 11.87
C LEU A 194 3.50 2.91 11.32
N ALA A 195 3.49 3.85 10.38
CA ALA A 195 2.28 4.26 9.68
C ALA A 195 1.71 3.10 8.84
N CYS A 196 2.57 2.40 8.08
CA CYS A 196 2.18 1.22 7.31
C CYS A 196 1.68 0.08 8.19
N GLU A 197 2.31 -0.18 9.34
CA GLU A 197 1.83 -1.18 10.31
C GLU A 197 0.43 -0.83 10.83
N ARG A 198 0.16 0.45 11.11
CA ARG A 198 -1.15 0.90 11.56
C ARG A 198 -2.22 0.77 10.48
N GLU A 199 -1.88 1.20 9.26
CA GLU A 199 -2.80 1.24 8.11
C GLU A 199 -3.11 -0.17 7.59
N TYR A 200 -2.08 -1.00 7.43
CA TYR A 200 -2.20 -2.28 6.74
C TYR A 200 -2.18 -3.51 7.66
N GLY A 201 -1.75 -3.36 8.91
CA GLY A 201 -1.57 -4.47 9.83
C GLY A 201 -0.68 -5.56 9.24
N LYS A 202 -1.21 -6.78 9.11
CA LYS A 202 -0.44 -7.88 8.52
C LYS A 202 -0.17 -7.79 7.03
N LEU A 203 -0.94 -6.94 6.35
CA LEU A 203 -0.70 -6.65 4.95
C LEU A 203 0.35 -5.55 4.80
N SER A 204 0.94 -5.06 5.90
CA SER A 204 2.08 -4.15 5.87
C SER A 204 3.20 -4.76 5.01
N PRO A 205 3.79 -3.98 4.09
CA PRO A 205 4.93 -4.44 3.32
C PRO A 205 6.20 -4.62 4.17
N PHE A 206 6.13 -4.28 5.46
CA PHE A 206 7.21 -4.37 6.44
C PHE A 206 6.90 -5.36 7.58
N TYR A 207 5.90 -6.23 7.40
CA TYR A 207 5.37 -7.10 8.46
C TYR A 207 6.39 -8.13 8.98
N SER A 208 7.31 -8.60 8.14
CA SER A 208 8.26 -9.70 8.46
C SER A 208 9.70 -9.23 8.62
N MET A 209 10.49 -9.95 9.43
CA MET A 209 11.91 -9.65 9.64
C MET A 209 12.68 -9.75 8.33
N SER A 210 12.35 -10.74 7.51
CA SER A 210 12.99 -10.94 6.20
C SER A 210 12.82 -9.75 5.24
N GLN A 211 11.72 -9.00 5.31
CA GLN A 211 11.51 -7.77 4.52
C GLN A 211 12.39 -6.63 5.04
N LEU A 212 12.52 -6.49 6.35
CA LEU A 212 13.36 -5.48 6.99
C LEU A 212 14.85 -5.75 6.72
N GLU A 213 15.27 -7.01 6.76
CA GLU A 213 16.61 -7.43 6.36
C GLU A 213 16.90 -7.16 4.88
N ALA A 214 15.90 -7.36 4.01
CA ALA A 214 16.04 -7.06 2.58
C ALA A 214 16.32 -5.58 2.31
N LEU A 215 15.68 -4.68 3.07
CA LEU A 215 15.97 -3.24 3.01
C LEU A 215 17.43 -2.98 3.37
N MET A 216 17.85 -3.40 4.57
CA MET A 216 19.23 -3.21 5.03
C MET A 216 20.27 -3.78 4.06
N ALA A 217 20.00 -4.94 3.46
CA ALA A 217 20.93 -5.60 2.56
C ALA A 217 21.11 -4.86 1.22
N LYS A 218 20.13 -4.04 0.82
CA LYS A 218 20.11 -3.37 -0.49
C LYS A 218 20.45 -1.89 -0.42
N THR A 219 20.23 -1.24 0.72
CA THR A 219 20.47 0.19 0.91
C THR A 219 21.85 0.43 1.51
N LYS A 220 22.60 1.42 1.00
CA LYS A 220 23.98 1.71 1.47
C LYS A 220 24.03 2.75 2.58
N ASP A 221 23.07 3.64 2.62
CA ASP A 221 23.01 4.80 3.51
C ASP A 221 21.56 5.11 3.88
N ALA A 222 21.38 6.03 4.84
CA ALA A 222 20.08 6.41 5.36
C ALA A 222 19.17 7.06 4.29
N GLY A 223 19.74 7.75 3.30
CA GLY A 223 18.98 8.38 2.21
C GLY A 223 18.38 7.35 1.26
N GLN A 224 19.18 6.35 0.85
CA GLN A 224 18.68 5.22 0.07
C GLN A 224 17.64 4.40 0.82
N LEU A 225 17.81 4.25 2.14
CA LEU A 225 16.83 3.57 2.98
C LEU A 225 15.50 4.34 3.06
N ALA A 226 15.55 5.65 3.30
CA ALA A 226 14.36 6.51 3.31
C ALA A 226 13.63 6.44 1.96
N TRP A 227 14.37 6.60 0.85
CA TRP A 227 13.83 6.47 -0.49
C TRP A 227 13.15 5.11 -0.73
N ALA A 228 13.82 4.01 -0.39
CA ALA A 228 13.29 2.66 -0.62
C ALA A 228 12.02 2.38 0.18
N VAL A 229 11.98 2.80 1.45
CA VAL A 229 10.81 2.62 2.33
C VAL A 229 9.63 3.47 1.85
N ASP A 230 9.88 4.72 1.46
CA ASP A 230 8.87 5.62 0.91
C ASP A 230 8.35 5.13 -0.45
N ALA A 231 9.24 4.60 -1.32
CA ALA A 231 8.86 4.01 -2.60
C ALA A 231 8.00 2.75 -2.44
N ILE A 232 8.31 1.88 -1.47
CA ILE A 232 7.48 0.72 -1.15
C ILE A 232 6.09 1.17 -0.71
N LYS A 233 6.00 2.14 0.21
CA LYS A 233 4.70 2.68 0.64
C LYS A 233 3.94 3.20 -0.57
N PHE A 234 4.59 4.04 -1.38
CA PHE A 234 4.00 4.61 -2.59
C PHE A 234 3.43 3.53 -3.54
N TYR A 235 4.19 2.48 -3.81
CA TYR A 235 3.74 1.38 -4.68
C TYR A 235 2.50 0.65 -4.12
N VAL A 236 2.42 0.45 -2.81
CA VAL A 236 1.27 -0.21 -2.15
C VAL A 236 0.05 0.71 -2.10
N ASP A 237 0.24 1.98 -1.74
CA ASP A 237 -0.81 3.01 -1.69
C ASP A 237 -1.45 3.17 -3.08
N ARG A 238 -0.61 3.22 -4.14
CA ARG A 238 -1.03 3.37 -5.54
C ARG A 238 -1.48 2.08 -6.21
N LYS A 239 -1.49 0.95 -5.50
CA LYS A 239 -1.85 -0.38 -6.03
C LYS A 239 -1.00 -0.80 -7.24
N PHE A 240 0.23 -0.30 -7.32
CA PHE A 240 1.22 -0.78 -8.30
C PHE A 240 1.82 -2.11 -7.88
N ALA A 241 1.74 -2.44 -6.60
CA ALA A 241 2.07 -3.73 -6.06
C ALA A 241 1.15 -4.09 -4.89
N THR A 242 0.93 -5.38 -4.73
CA THR A 242 0.24 -5.98 -3.59
C THR A 242 1.22 -6.26 -2.45
N SER A 243 0.69 -6.43 -1.23
CA SER A 243 1.50 -6.85 -0.08
C SER A 243 2.27 -8.16 -0.34
N GLY A 244 1.66 -9.12 -1.04
CA GLY A 244 2.32 -10.38 -1.39
C GLY A 244 3.50 -10.20 -2.35
N GLU A 245 3.44 -9.19 -3.23
CA GLU A 245 4.55 -8.85 -4.12
C GLU A 245 5.73 -8.20 -3.39
N MET A 246 5.50 -7.67 -2.18
CA MET A 246 6.52 -7.10 -1.28
C MET A 246 7.23 -8.14 -0.42
N SER A 247 7.19 -9.43 -0.81
CA SER A 247 7.95 -10.47 -0.11
C SER A 247 9.47 -10.25 -0.21
N ALA A 248 10.23 -10.67 0.80
CA ALA A 248 11.69 -10.56 0.82
C ALA A 248 12.36 -11.14 -0.44
N ARG A 249 11.80 -12.22 -1.01
CA ARG A 249 12.28 -12.84 -2.25
C ARG A 249 12.15 -11.90 -3.45
N ASN A 250 11.02 -11.20 -3.58
CA ASN A 250 10.77 -10.27 -4.68
C ASN A 250 11.53 -8.95 -4.49
N LEU A 251 11.62 -8.47 -3.25
CA LEU A 251 12.39 -7.27 -2.90
C LEU A 251 13.87 -7.45 -3.24
N THR A 252 14.46 -8.59 -2.87
CA THR A 252 15.89 -8.88 -3.13
C THR A 252 16.16 -9.48 -4.50
N GLY A 253 15.15 -10.07 -5.14
CA GLY A 253 15.28 -10.72 -6.45
C GLY A 253 16.14 -11.98 -6.41
N LYS A 254 16.12 -12.74 -5.31
CA LYS A 254 16.90 -14.00 -5.18
C LYS A 254 16.71 -14.97 -6.37
N THR A 255 15.56 -14.92 -7.05
CA THR A 255 15.29 -15.75 -8.25
C THR A 255 15.40 -15.01 -9.58
N THR A 256 15.78 -13.74 -9.55
CA THR A 256 15.93 -12.87 -10.73
C THR A 256 17.33 -12.27 -10.76
N ASN A 257 18.36 -13.12 -10.69
CA ASN A 257 19.78 -12.74 -10.67
C ASN A 257 20.14 -11.72 -9.57
N ASN A 258 19.52 -11.86 -8.38
CA ASN A 258 19.68 -10.91 -7.26
C ASN A 258 19.31 -9.46 -7.60
N ARG A 259 18.47 -9.26 -8.63
CA ARG A 259 17.90 -7.96 -9.01
C ARG A 259 16.40 -7.98 -8.74
N GLY A 260 16.02 -7.49 -7.57
CA GLY A 260 14.66 -7.43 -7.08
C GLY A 260 14.00 -6.07 -7.32
N LEU A 261 12.82 -5.89 -6.71
CA LEU A 261 12.10 -4.62 -6.77
C LEU A 261 12.87 -3.48 -6.10
N LEU A 262 13.59 -3.75 -5.00
CA LEU A 262 14.42 -2.74 -4.33
C LEU A 262 15.53 -2.22 -5.24
N ASP A 263 16.17 -3.09 -6.00
CA ASP A 263 17.21 -2.67 -6.94
C ASP A 263 16.62 -1.73 -8.01
N VAL A 264 15.42 -2.03 -8.52
CA VAL A 264 14.72 -1.19 -9.50
C VAL A 264 14.38 0.18 -8.90
N MET A 265 13.86 0.22 -7.67
CA MET A 265 13.54 1.47 -6.97
C MET A 265 14.78 2.34 -6.73
N LEU A 266 15.90 1.72 -6.34
CA LEU A 266 17.17 2.43 -6.13
C LEU A 266 17.78 2.92 -7.45
N GLU A 267 17.59 2.20 -8.56
CA GLU A 267 18.04 2.67 -9.87
C GLU A 267 17.19 3.85 -10.36
N LYS A 268 15.88 3.83 -10.09
CA LYS A 268 14.97 4.95 -10.35
C LYS A 268 15.33 6.19 -9.55
N GLN A 269 15.82 6.04 -8.32
CA GLN A 269 16.37 7.16 -7.55
C GLN A 269 17.50 7.86 -8.31
N LYS A 270 18.47 7.09 -8.82
CA LYS A 270 19.59 7.66 -9.60
C LYS A 270 19.13 8.29 -10.91
N MET A 271 18.16 7.65 -11.59
CA MET A 271 17.55 8.23 -12.79
C MET A 271 16.88 9.56 -12.47
N LEU A 272 16.16 9.66 -11.35
CA LEU A 272 15.55 10.90 -10.90
C LEU A 272 16.61 11.97 -10.56
N GLU A 273 17.65 11.62 -9.82
CA GLU A 273 18.74 12.55 -9.50
C GLU A 273 19.41 13.10 -10.76
N HIS A 274 19.69 12.24 -11.75
CA HIS A 274 20.20 12.67 -13.04
C HIS A 274 19.21 13.58 -13.78
N LEU A 275 17.93 13.20 -13.79
CA LEU A 275 16.86 13.96 -14.43
C LEU A 275 16.77 15.37 -13.83
N LEU A 276 16.72 15.50 -12.50
CA LEU A 276 16.50 16.77 -11.80
C LEU A 276 17.72 17.70 -11.79
N HIS A 277 18.94 17.14 -11.78
CA HIS A 277 20.17 17.92 -11.57
C HIS A 277 21.06 18.08 -12.81
N GLN A 278 20.95 17.20 -13.81
CA GLN A 278 21.79 17.26 -15.01
C GLN A 278 20.96 17.52 -16.25
N TRP A 279 19.95 16.68 -16.50
CA TRP A 279 19.15 16.78 -17.72
C TRP A 279 18.23 18.01 -17.70
N LEU A 280 17.52 18.26 -16.58
CA LEU A 280 16.58 19.39 -16.45
C LEU A 280 17.26 20.77 -16.61
N GLU A 281 18.54 20.88 -16.25
CA GLU A 281 19.28 22.13 -16.40
C GLU A 281 19.55 22.50 -17.85
N GLN A 282 19.65 21.50 -18.72
CA GLN A 282 19.89 21.68 -20.15
C GLN A 282 18.61 22.06 -20.92
N GLN A 283 17.44 21.89 -20.29
CA GLN A 283 16.16 22.17 -20.93
C GLN A 283 15.81 23.66 -20.88
N ALA A 284 15.21 24.15 -21.97
CA ALA A 284 14.78 25.53 -22.18
C ALA A 284 13.45 25.88 -21.45
N LEU A 285 13.34 25.45 -20.19
CA LEU A 285 12.19 25.71 -19.31
C LEU A 285 12.44 26.93 -18.43
N ASP A 286 11.36 27.63 -18.06
CA ASP A 286 11.44 28.70 -17.07
C ASP A 286 11.76 28.19 -15.66
N ALA A 287 12.17 29.12 -14.78
CA ALA A 287 12.59 28.80 -13.42
C ALA A 287 11.44 28.23 -12.58
N GLU A 288 10.21 28.71 -12.78
CA GLU A 288 9.02 28.26 -12.06
C GLU A 288 8.71 26.79 -12.38
N SER A 289 8.68 26.44 -13.66
CA SER A 289 8.48 25.08 -14.13
C SER A 289 9.55 24.12 -13.61
N LYS A 290 10.84 24.53 -13.65
CA LYS A 290 11.94 23.73 -13.08
C LYS A 290 11.77 23.55 -11.56
N ALA A 291 11.31 24.57 -10.84
CA ALA A 291 11.04 24.49 -9.41
C ALA A 291 9.88 23.53 -9.10
N VAL A 292 8.79 23.57 -9.88
CA VAL A 292 7.67 22.64 -9.75
C VAL A 292 8.12 21.19 -9.98
N ILE A 293 8.91 20.93 -11.03
CA ILE A 293 9.45 19.59 -11.31
C ILE A 293 10.33 19.10 -10.14
N ARG A 294 11.19 19.96 -9.59
CA ARG A 294 12.04 19.63 -8.43
C ARG A 294 11.27 19.42 -7.14
N SER A 295 10.07 19.99 -7.01
CA SER A 295 9.22 19.74 -5.84
C SER A 295 8.83 18.26 -5.73
N VAL A 296 8.85 17.52 -6.85
CA VAL A 296 8.54 16.09 -6.95
C VAL A 296 9.81 15.23 -6.81
N SER A 297 10.58 15.45 -5.74
CA SER A 297 11.90 14.84 -5.53
C SER A 297 11.91 13.50 -4.79
N SER A 298 10.76 13.02 -4.30
CA SER A 298 10.62 11.76 -3.54
C SER A 298 9.25 11.13 -3.76
N PRO A 299 9.08 9.82 -3.52
CA PRO A 299 7.79 9.13 -3.67
C PRO A 299 6.68 9.78 -2.83
N GLY A 300 6.97 10.19 -1.59
CA GLY A 300 6.01 10.83 -0.70
C GLY A 300 5.64 12.24 -1.15
N ARG A 301 6.59 13.01 -1.72
CA ARG A 301 6.27 14.29 -2.38
C ARG A 301 5.48 14.07 -3.66
N ALA A 302 5.82 13.07 -4.45
CA ALA A 302 5.07 12.68 -5.64
C ALA A 302 3.64 12.26 -5.31
N ALA A 303 3.42 11.52 -4.21
CA ALA A 303 2.08 11.17 -3.75
C ALA A 303 1.25 12.43 -3.51
N LYS A 304 1.77 13.34 -2.68
CA LYS A 304 1.10 14.60 -2.34
C LYS A 304 0.87 15.49 -3.57
N PHE A 305 1.85 15.55 -4.47
CA PHE A 305 1.77 16.37 -5.67
C PHE A 305 0.71 15.85 -6.65
N PHE A 306 0.72 14.55 -6.96
CA PHE A 306 -0.21 13.96 -7.92
C PHE A 306 -1.61 13.67 -7.36
N ASP A 307 -1.78 13.65 -6.03
CA ASP A 307 -3.10 13.54 -5.40
C ASP A 307 -3.82 14.87 -5.24
N LYS A 308 -3.07 15.97 -5.13
CA LYS A 308 -3.64 17.32 -5.09
C LYS A 308 -4.14 17.71 -6.49
N ASN A 309 -5.20 18.52 -6.50
CA ASN A 309 -5.96 18.96 -7.67
C ASN A 309 -5.05 19.32 -8.86
N SER A 310 -5.50 19.04 -10.10
CA SER A 310 -4.79 19.28 -11.36
C SER A 310 -4.48 20.76 -11.65
N ALA A 311 -4.72 21.66 -10.71
CA ALA A 311 -4.50 23.10 -10.82
C ALA A 311 -3.07 23.47 -11.24
N TRP A 312 -2.07 22.67 -10.83
CA TRP A 312 -0.68 22.84 -11.24
C TRP A 312 -0.48 22.72 -12.76
N LYS A 313 -1.37 22.01 -13.48
CA LYS A 313 -1.28 21.90 -14.95
C LYS A 313 -1.48 23.25 -15.63
N GLY A 314 -2.27 24.14 -15.04
CA GLY A 314 -2.49 25.48 -15.57
C GLY A 314 -1.30 26.43 -15.37
N SER A 315 -0.42 26.14 -14.40
CA SER A 315 0.69 27.01 -14.02
C SER A 315 2.05 26.60 -14.61
N VAL A 316 2.13 25.47 -15.33
CA VAL A 316 3.39 24.97 -15.90
C VAL A 316 3.32 24.88 -17.42
N GLN A 317 4.47 25.06 -18.07
CA GLN A 317 4.59 24.91 -19.52
C GLN A 317 4.21 23.48 -19.97
N PRO A 318 3.64 23.28 -21.19
CA PRO A 318 3.25 21.96 -21.69
C PRO A 318 4.36 20.90 -21.59
N GLY A 319 5.60 21.24 -21.98
CA GLY A 319 6.75 20.33 -21.86
C GLY A 319 7.07 19.91 -20.42
N SER A 320 6.72 20.74 -19.44
CA SER A 320 6.87 20.37 -18.01
C SER A 320 5.82 19.35 -17.56
N GLN A 321 4.63 19.37 -18.16
CA GLN A 321 3.61 18.36 -17.91
C GLN A 321 4.07 16.99 -18.40
N GLU A 322 4.67 16.91 -19.59
CA GLU A 322 5.22 15.66 -20.12
C GLU A 322 6.37 15.12 -19.25
N ILE A 323 7.24 15.99 -18.71
CA ILE A 323 8.27 15.58 -17.73
C ILE A 323 7.61 15.00 -16.46
N LEU A 324 6.59 15.66 -15.92
CA LEU A 324 5.89 15.21 -14.73
C LEU A 324 5.13 13.89 -14.96
N ASP A 325 4.53 13.71 -16.14
CA ASP A 325 3.87 12.47 -16.53
C ASP A 325 4.88 11.33 -16.77
N PHE A 326 6.05 11.64 -17.32
CA PHE A 326 7.17 10.71 -17.39
C PHE A 326 7.62 10.29 -15.98
N MET A 327 7.84 11.24 -15.08
CA MET A 327 8.21 10.95 -13.69
C MET A 327 7.14 10.09 -13.02
N ARG A 328 5.86 10.43 -13.18
CA ARG A 328 4.73 9.67 -12.63
C ARG A 328 4.67 8.24 -13.15
N GLY A 329 4.83 8.06 -14.46
CA GLY A 329 4.70 6.76 -15.11
C GLY A 329 5.92 5.87 -14.86
N VAL A 330 7.11 6.43 -15.05
CA VAL A 330 8.38 5.69 -15.18
C VAL A 330 9.20 5.73 -13.90
N ILE A 331 9.41 6.91 -13.32
CA ILE A 331 10.25 7.04 -12.11
C ILE A 331 9.50 6.53 -10.87
N PHE A 332 8.27 7.00 -10.65
CA PHE A 332 7.48 6.61 -9.48
C PHE A 332 6.52 5.46 -9.76
N GLY A 333 6.09 5.29 -11.01
CA GLY A 333 5.18 4.23 -11.44
C GLY A 333 5.90 3.03 -12.04
N PRO A 334 5.20 1.92 -12.32
CA PRO A 334 5.81 0.68 -12.79
C PRO A 334 6.02 0.63 -14.31
N ARG A 335 5.78 1.74 -15.04
CA ARG A 335 5.94 1.79 -16.51
C ARG A 335 7.42 1.58 -16.79
N PHE A 336 7.73 0.43 -17.40
CA PHE A 336 9.08 -0.02 -17.76
C PHE A 336 9.92 -0.68 -16.66
N ASP A 337 9.35 -1.11 -15.52
CA ASP A 337 10.11 -1.82 -14.46
C ASP A 337 10.79 -3.11 -14.97
N GLY A 338 10.11 -3.83 -15.88
CA GLY A 338 10.66 -5.06 -16.49
C GLY A 338 11.85 -4.77 -17.39
N GLN A 339 11.75 -3.74 -18.23
CA GLN A 339 12.79 -3.29 -19.14
C GLN A 339 13.99 -2.73 -18.35
N LEU A 340 13.73 -1.89 -17.34
CA LEU A 340 14.78 -1.37 -16.46
C LEU A 340 15.55 -2.51 -15.80
N ARG A 341 14.86 -3.51 -15.26
CA ARG A 341 15.49 -4.70 -14.67
C ARG A 341 16.38 -5.46 -15.66
N HIS A 342 16.00 -5.49 -16.95
CA HIS A 342 16.84 -6.09 -17.99
C HIS A 342 18.10 -5.26 -18.24
N LEU A 343 17.96 -3.93 -18.38
CA LEU A 343 19.08 -3.03 -18.64
C LEU A 343 20.09 -2.96 -17.49
N MET A 344 19.63 -3.07 -16.23
CA MET A 344 20.49 -3.09 -15.05
C MET A 344 21.52 -4.23 -15.04
N LYS A 345 21.35 -5.28 -15.87
CA LYS A 345 22.35 -6.34 -16.03
C LYS A 345 23.64 -5.83 -16.68
N SER A 346 23.53 -4.80 -17.51
CA SER A 346 24.67 -4.19 -18.21
C SER A 346 25.43 -3.16 -17.38
N GLY A 347 24.96 -2.83 -16.16
CA GLY A 347 25.63 -1.86 -15.29
C GLY A 347 25.63 -0.42 -15.83
N LYS A 348 24.72 -0.10 -16.76
CA LYS A 348 24.56 1.22 -17.35
C LYS A 348 24.34 2.29 -16.28
N THR A 349 24.93 3.46 -16.52
CA THR A 349 24.67 4.70 -15.78
C THR A 349 23.27 5.24 -16.11
N ALA A 350 22.75 6.16 -15.28
CA ALA A 350 21.45 6.80 -15.52
C ALA A 350 21.37 7.47 -16.91
N ALA A 351 22.44 8.15 -17.34
CA ALA A 351 22.52 8.77 -18.67
C ALA A 351 22.43 7.72 -19.80
N GLU A 352 23.15 6.60 -19.66
CA GLU A 352 23.11 5.50 -20.64
C GLU A 352 21.75 4.78 -20.65
N LEU A 353 21.05 4.73 -19.51
CA LEU A 353 19.69 4.21 -19.44
C LEU A 353 18.72 5.10 -20.21
N PHE A 354 18.79 6.43 -20.06
CA PHE A 354 18.00 7.37 -20.85
C PHE A 354 18.33 7.31 -22.35
N ALA A 355 19.56 6.97 -22.73
CA ALA A 355 19.95 6.74 -24.11
C ALA A 355 19.55 5.35 -24.67
N THR A 356 18.76 4.56 -23.94
CA THR A 356 18.31 3.23 -24.37
C THR A 356 16.79 3.14 -24.41
N GLU A 357 16.25 2.42 -25.40
CA GLU A 357 14.82 2.09 -25.45
C GLU A 357 14.34 1.30 -24.21
N PRO A 358 13.14 1.59 -23.67
CA PRO A 358 12.13 2.54 -24.15
C PRO A 358 12.30 3.99 -23.67
N PHE A 359 13.29 4.26 -22.81
CA PHE A 359 13.46 5.56 -22.16
C PHE A 359 13.87 6.64 -23.15
N GLN A 360 14.69 6.29 -24.14
CA GLN A 360 15.15 7.21 -25.18
C GLN A 360 13.99 7.83 -25.94
N SER A 361 13.04 7.01 -26.42
CA SER A 361 11.86 7.49 -27.13
C SER A 361 11.02 8.45 -26.29
N GLU A 362 10.85 8.19 -24.98
CA GLU A 362 10.12 9.10 -24.10
C GLU A 362 10.86 10.42 -23.88
N ILE A 363 12.18 10.38 -23.65
CA ILE A 363 12.99 11.58 -23.45
C ILE A 363 13.00 12.44 -24.72
N LEU A 364 13.21 11.84 -25.90
CA LEU A 364 13.18 12.58 -27.17
C LEU A 364 11.82 13.24 -27.42
N ARG A 365 10.72 12.54 -27.11
CA ARG A 365 9.36 13.11 -27.19
C ARG A 365 9.20 14.32 -26.28
N ILE A 366 9.72 14.25 -25.05
CA ILE A 366 9.69 15.37 -24.11
C ILE A 366 10.55 16.53 -24.61
N GLU A 367 11.77 16.27 -25.11
CA GLU A 367 12.66 17.30 -25.64
C GLU A 367 12.04 18.03 -26.84
N GLU A 368 11.36 17.30 -27.73
CA GLU A 368 10.61 17.88 -28.85
C GLU A 368 9.48 18.80 -28.35
N ASP A 369 8.69 18.36 -27.37
CA ASP A 369 7.60 19.15 -26.79
C ASP A 369 8.11 20.42 -26.08
N VAL A 370 9.22 20.31 -25.34
CA VAL A 370 9.89 21.45 -24.69
C VAL A 370 10.40 22.43 -25.73
N GLN A 371 10.99 21.97 -26.84
CA GLN A 371 11.48 22.84 -27.92
C GLN A 371 10.35 23.54 -28.66
N GLN A 372 9.23 22.85 -28.93
CA GLN A 372 8.07 23.44 -29.61
C GLN A 372 7.41 24.56 -28.80
N HIS A 373 7.46 24.48 -27.47
CA HIS A 373 6.83 25.44 -26.56
C HIS A 373 7.85 26.36 -25.86
N ALA A 374 9.11 26.35 -26.29
CA ALA A 374 10.14 27.21 -25.73
C ALA A 374 9.75 28.69 -25.97
N PRO A 375 9.80 29.56 -24.96
CA PRO A 375 9.52 30.98 -25.15
C PRO A 375 10.45 31.55 -26.22
N GLU A 376 9.93 32.35 -27.17
CA GLU A 376 10.75 32.97 -28.24
C GLU A 376 11.97 33.73 -27.67
N ALA A 377 11.85 34.31 -26.47
CA ALA A 377 12.93 34.99 -25.76
C ALA A 377 14.06 34.05 -25.27
N VAL A 378 13.75 32.79 -24.95
CA VAL A 378 14.73 31.76 -24.55
C VAL A 378 15.35 31.10 -25.78
N ALA A 379 14.56 30.89 -26.84
CA ALA A 379 15.04 30.39 -28.13
C ALA A 379 16.14 31.30 -28.74
N ALA A 380 16.01 32.62 -28.57
CA ALA A 380 17.03 33.58 -29.00
C ALA A 380 18.34 33.54 -28.16
N ALA A 381 18.26 33.14 -26.89
CA ALA A 381 19.42 33.05 -26.00
C ALA A 381 20.19 31.71 -26.13
N ALA A 382 19.51 30.63 -26.50
CA ALA A 382 20.09 29.29 -26.63
C ALA A 382 21.14 29.15 -27.75
N GLY A 383 21.23 30.11 -28.68
CA GLY A 383 22.27 30.16 -29.72
C GLY A 383 23.66 30.59 -29.25
N THR A 384 23.82 30.96 -27.97
CA THR A 384 25.10 31.45 -27.44
C THR A 384 25.54 30.58 -26.26
N ALA A 385 26.56 29.74 -26.45
CA ALA A 385 27.14 28.91 -25.41
C ALA A 385 27.60 29.76 -24.21
N ARG A 386 26.90 29.67 -23.08
CA ARG A 386 27.20 30.43 -21.86
C ARG A 386 27.77 29.53 -20.77
N ALA A 387 28.93 29.94 -20.25
CA ALA A 387 29.63 29.31 -19.13
C ALA A 387 28.82 29.40 -17.81
N PRO A 388 28.97 28.44 -16.88
CA PRO A 388 28.14 28.37 -15.68
C PRO A 388 28.52 29.49 -14.70
N ALA A 389 27.52 30.27 -14.28
CA ALA A 389 27.65 31.24 -13.19
C ALA A 389 27.09 30.65 -11.90
N ALA A 390 27.84 30.78 -10.81
CA ALA A 390 27.43 30.39 -9.47
C ALA A 390 26.33 31.32 -8.94
N GLY A 391 25.17 30.76 -8.60
CA GLY A 391 24.07 31.47 -7.94
C GLY A 391 24.10 31.23 -6.43
N THR A 392 24.06 32.32 -5.67
CA THR A 392 23.92 32.36 -4.21
C THR A 392 22.47 32.19 -3.78
N ALA A 393 22.29 31.53 -2.63
CA ALA A 393 21.01 31.26 -1.99
C ALA A 393 20.53 32.47 -1.18
N GLU A 394 19.37 33.02 -1.51
CA GLU A 394 18.50 33.80 -0.62
C GLU A 394 17.19 34.11 -1.36
N GLU A 395 16.23 33.17 -1.37
CA GLU A 395 14.82 33.43 -1.71
C GLU A 395 13.96 32.20 -1.34
N GLU A 396 13.72 31.98 -0.05
CA GLU A 396 12.80 30.93 0.45
C GLU A 396 11.68 31.45 1.38
N ALA A 397 11.48 32.77 1.48
CA ALA A 397 10.47 33.35 2.39
C ALA A 397 9.15 33.79 1.71
N GLY A 398 9.08 33.88 0.37
CA GLY A 398 7.94 34.53 -0.32
C GLY A 398 6.77 33.63 -0.73
N PHE A 399 6.99 32.32 -0.92
CA PHE A 399 5.99 31.46 -1.57
C PHE A 399 4.93 30.89 -0.61
N ALA A 400 5.27 30.76 0.68
CA ALA A 400 4.32 30.26 1.68
C ALA A 400 3.20 31.27 2.00
N ASP A 401 3.44 32.57 1.81
CA ASP A 401 2.49 33.64 2.14
C ASP A 401 1.52 33.97 0.98
N MET A 402 1.86 33.54 -0.24
CA MET A 402 1.02 33.70 -1.43
C MET A 402 -0.09 32.64 -1.52
N LEU A 403 0.13 31.44 -0.94
CA LEU A 403 -0.86 30.36 -0.93
C LEU A 403 -1.96 30.53 0.12
N THR A 404 -1.76 31.39 1.12
CA THR A 404 -2.71 31.66 2.21
C THR A 404 -3.64 32.86 1.95
N SER A 405 -3.38 33.66 0.92
CA SER A 405 -4.13 34.90 0.63
C SER A 405 -5.14 34.79 -0.53
N VAL A 406 -5.31 33.62 -1.14
CA VAL A 406 -6.05 33.46 -2.43
C VAL A 406 -7.45 32.84 -2.29
N LEU A 407 -7.97 32.54 -1.09
CA LEU A 407 -9.30 31.93 -0.96
C LEU A 407 -10.24 32.77 -0.09
N THR A 408 -11.17 33.44 -0.75
CA THR A 408 -12.30 34.11 -0.08
C THR A 408 -13.45 33.13 0.17
N ALA A 409 -14.23 33.36 1.22
CA ALA A 409 -15.35 32.48 1.58
C ALA A 409 -16.44 32.40 0.49
N GLU A 410 -16.52 33.39 -0.40
CA GLU A 410 -17.44 33.42 -1.55
C GLU A 410 -17.00 32.51 -2.72
N GLU A 411 -15.71 32.16 -2.82
CA GLU A 411 -15.20 31.22 -3.84
C GLU A 411 -15.40 29.77 -3.42
N LEU A 412 -15.48 29.49 -2.10
CA LEU A 412 -15.71 28.16 -1.54
C LEU A 412 -17.11 27.60 -1.86
N GLU A 413 -18.11 28.46 -2.12
CA GLU A 413 -19.47 28.04 -2.50
C GLU A 413 -19.62 27.73 -3.99
N LYS A 414 -18.70 28.20 -4.86
CA LYS A 414 -18.70 27.88 -6.30
C LYS A 414 -17.96 26.58 -6.66
N ASP A 415 -17.26 25.98 -5.70
CA ASP A 415 -16.33 24.87 -5.93
C ASP A 415 -16.97 23.47 -5.92
N THR A 416 -18.30 23.36 -5.83
CA THR A 416 -18.97 22.06 -5.85
C THR A 416 -19.05 21.46 -7.24
N ASP A 417 -19.25 22.25 -8.29
CA ASP A 417 -19.36 21.74 -9.66
C ASP A 417 -17.99 21.49 -10.31
N SER A 418 -17.01 22.37 -10.07
CA SER A 418 -15.64 22.22 -10.62
C SER A 418 -14.86 21.06 -9.98
N ALA A 419 -15.04 20.83 -8.66
CA ALA A 419 -14.45 19.66 -8.01
C ALA A 419 -15.02 18.35 -8.57
N VAL A 420 -16.31 18.32 -8.88
CA VAL A 420 -16.98 17.15 -9.49
C VAL A 420 -16.42 16.87 -10.89
N GLU A 421 -16.17 17.88 -11.71
CA GLU A 421 -15.52 17.70 -13.02
C GLU A 421 -14.14 17.02 -12.90
N GLY A 422 -13.31 17.45 -11.95
CA GLY A 422 -12.00 16.82 -11.70
C GLY A 422 -12.10 15.36 -11.24
N PHE A 423 -13.11 15.03 -10.41
CA PHE A 423 -13.38 13.64 -10.03
C PHE A 423 -13.94 12.81 -11.18
N LEU A 424 -14.78 13.39 -12.03
CA LEU A 424 -15.34 12.76 -13.23
C LEU A 424 -14.25 12.46 -14.25
N GLU A 425 -13.34 13.39 -14.52
CA GLU A 425 -12.19 13.16 -15.39
C GLU A 425 -11.26 12.07 -14.85
N LYS A 426 -11.04 12.03 -13.52
CA LYS A 426 -10.25 10.97 -12.87
C LYS A 426 -10.94 9.62 -12.94
N ALA A 427 -12.26 9.58 -12.73
CA ALA A 427 -13.07 8.37 -12.88
C ALA A 427 -13.06 7.89 -14.33
N ASP A 428 -13.23 8.78 -15.30
CA ASP A 428 -13.20 8.46 -16.73
C ASP A 428 -11.81 7.98 -17.17
N SER A 429 -10.74 8.62 -16.69
CA SER A 429 -9.36 8.17 -16.91
C SER A 429 -9.10 6.77 -16.35
N LEU A 430 -9.57 6.48 -15.13
CA LEU A 430 -9.47 5.15 -14.52
C LEU A 430 -10.27 4.11 -15.30
N VAL A 431 -11.51 4.45 -15.69
CA VAL A 431 -12.36 3.58 -16.52
C VAL A 431 -11.67 3.30 -17.85
N ARG A 432 -11.25 4.32 -18.61
CA ARG A 432 -10.56 4.15 -19.91
C ARG A 432 -9.27 3.35 -19.82
N ARG A 433 -8.55 3.43 -18.69
CA ARG A 433 -7.31 2.68 -18.46
C ARG A 433 -7.54 1.17 -18.34
N TYR A 434 -8.67 0.75 -17.77
CA TYR A 434 -8.94 -0.66 -17.46
C TYR A 434 -10.11 -1.26 -18.24
N ILE A 435 -10.96 -0.42 -18.82
CA ILE A 435 -12.19 -0.78 -19.53
C ILE A 435 -12.14 -0.13 -20.91
N THR A 436 -12.05 -0.97 -21.93
CA THR A 436 -12.29 -0.53 -23.31
C THR A 436 -13.77 -0.76 -23.63
N THR A 437 -14.52 0.32 -23.75
CA THR A 437 -15.91 0.25 -24.19
C THR A 437 -15.96 0.00 -25.70
N VAL A 438 -16.88 -0.89 -26.09
CA VAL A 438 -17.15 -1.24 -27.47
C VAL A 438 -18.62 -0.97 -27.70
N THR A 439 -18.92 -0.08 -28.65
CA THR A 439 -20.28 0.17 -29.11
C THR A 439 -20.81 -1.05 -29.87
N GLU A 440 -22.11 -1.30 -29.78
CA GLU A 440 -22.76 -2.39 -30.50
C GLU A 440 -22.52 -2.25 -32.02
N VAL A 441 -22.05 -3.33 -32.64
CA VAL A 441 -21.92 -3.47 -34.11
C VAL A 441 -23.14 -4.18 -34.65
N GLU A 442 -23.33 -4.29 -35.97
CA GLU A 442 -24.52 -4.92 -36.57
C GLU A 442 -24.36 -6.44 -36.73
N SER A 443 -23.14 -6.92 -36.98
CA SER A 443 -22.86 -8.34 -37.19
C SER A 443 -21.82 -8.93 -36.23
N GLY A 444 -21.82 -10.27 -36.08
CA GLY A 444 -20.81 -10.96 -35.27
C GLY A 444 -19.40 -10.88 -35.87
N SER A 445 -19.30 -10.82 -37.20
CA SER A 445 -18.03 -10.65 -37.92
C SER A 445 -17.41 -9.26 -37.69
N GLU A 446 -18.22 -8.19 -37.74
CA GLU A 446 -17.74 -6.84 -37.40
C GLU A 446 -17.24 -6.77 -35.96
N PHE A 447 -17.88 -7.50 -35.04
CA PHE A 447 -17.45 -7.52 -33.64
C PHE A 447 -16.06 -8.14 -33.50
N VAL A 448 -15.80 -9.23 -34.22
CA VAL A 448 -14.49 -9.89 -34.26
C VAL A 448 -13.43 -8.94 -34.80
N ASP A 449 -13.70 -8.26 -35.91
CA ASP A 449 -12.73 -7.38 -36.55
C ASP A 449 -12.45 -6.14 -35.67
N MET A 450 -13.47 -5.60 -34.99
CA MET A 450 -13.26 -4.52 -34.03
C MET A 450 -12.44 -4.97 -32.81
N LEU A 451 -12.68 -6.19 -32.29
CA LEU A 451 -11.89 -6.73 -31.17
C LEU A 451 -10.42 -6.95 -31.56
N LYS A 452 -10.14 -7.29 -32.82
CA LYS A 452 -8.77 -7.38 -33.36
C LYS A 452 -8.12 -6.00 -33.47
N GLU A 453 -8.84 -5.01 -34.02
CA GLU A 453 -8.33 -3.65 -34.23
C GLU A 453 -7.94 -2.96 -32.91
N LYS A 454 -8.80 -3.06 -31.89
CA LYS A 454 -8.55 -2.39 -30.59
C LYS A 454 -7.48 -3.06 -29.72
N SER A 455 -6.75 -4.06 -30.21
CA SER A 455 -5.76 -4.83 -29.44
C SER A 455 -6.30 -5.51 -28.16
N VAL A 456 -7.62 -5.52 -27.97
CA VAL A 456 -8.35 -6.17 -26.85
C VAL A 456 -8.23 -7.70 -26.94
N TRP A 457 -7.84 -8.22 -28.10
CA TRP A 457 -7.49 -9.61 -28.38
C TRP A 457 -6.51 -10.26 -27.37
N LYS A 458 -5.70 -9.49 -26.64
CA LYS A 458 -4.75 -10.03 -25.63
C LYS A 458 -5.24 -9.97 -24.17
N MET A 459 -6.44 -9.44 -23.90
CA MET A 459 -6.95 -9.31 -22.53
C MET A 459 -7.38 -10.66 -21.93
N SER A 460 -7.10 -10.87 -20.64
CA SER A 460 -7.34 -12.15 -19.94
C SER A 460 -8.80 -12.41 -19.57
N ARG A 461 -9.66 -11.38 -19.58
CA ARG A 461 -11.10 -11.49 -19.26
C ARG A 461 -11.93 -10.56 -20.14
N VAL A 462 -13.13 -11.00 -20.52
CA VAL A 462 -14.10 -10.19 -21.27
C VAL A 462 -15.39 -10.09 -20.48
N GLY A 463 -15.81 -8.85 -20.19
CA GLY A 463 -17.12 -8.56 -19.60
C GLY A 463 -18.11 -8.18 -20.69
N VAL A 464 -19.28 -8.80 -20.73
CA VAL A 464 -20.40 -8.34 -21.58
C VAL A 464 -21.50 -7.82 -20.67
N MET A 465 -21.79 -6.53 -20.83
CA MET A 465 -22.88 -5.85 -20.14
C MET A 465 -24.07 -5.76 -21.08
N TYR A 466 -25.17 -6.40 -20.73
CA TYR A 466 -26.42 -6.33 -21.50
C TYR A 466 -27.39 -5.41 -20.77
N ALA A 467 -27.62 -4.22 -21.31
CA ALA A 467 -28.64 -3.32 -20.80
C ALA A 467 -30.00 -3.74 -21.34
N VAL A 468 -30.90 -4.14 -20.44
CA VAL A 468 -32.23 -4.68 -20.79
C VAL A 468 -33.11 -3.66 -21.53
N GLN A 469 -32.77 -2.36 -21.44
CA GLN A 469 -33.40 -1.25 -22.16
C GLN A 469 -33.37 -1.44 -23.70
N HIS A 470 -32.35 -2.12 -24.23
CA HIS A 470 -32.23 -2.38 -25.68
C HIS A 470 -33.08 -3.57 -26.16
N ALA A 471 -33.71 -4.32 -25.25
CA ALA A 471 -34.60 -5.43 -25.62
C ALA A 471 -35.97 -4.96 -26.17
N GLY A 472 -36.21 -3.65 -26.16
CA GLY A 472 -37.48 -3.00 -26.47
C GLY A 472 -38.40 -2.92 -25.25
N GLU A 473 -39.10 -1.81 -25.09
CA GLU A 473 -40.16 -1.70 -24.09
C GLU A 473 -41.29 -2.68 -24.42
N SER A 474 -41.97 -3.20 -23.40
CA SER A 474 -43.15 -3.99 -23.66
C SER A 474 -44.25 -3.05 -24.19
N ASP A 475 -44.68 -3.24 -25.44
CA ASP A 475 -45.79 -2.49 -26.04
C ASP A 475 -47.11 -2.60 -25.24
N SER A 476 -47.19 -3.53 -24.29
CA SER A 476 -48.29 -3.66 -23.34
C SER A 476 -47.78 -3.74 -21.89
N LEU A 477 -48.16 -2.75 -21.07
CA LEU A 477 -47.87 -2.67 -19.63
C LEU A 477 -46.36 -2.61 -19.27
N PRO A 478 -45.63 -1.58 -19.73
CA PRO A 478 -44.19 -1.42 -19.46
C PRO A 478 -43.85 -1.32 -17.96
N HIS A 479 -44.80 -0.91 -17.11
CA HIS A 479 -44.64 -0.83 -15.65
C HIS A 479 -44.79 -2.18 -14.92
N CYS A 480 -45.25 -3.23 -15.59
CA CYS A 480 -45.49 -4.55 -14.97
C CYS A 480 -44.74 -5.70 -15.65
N ARG A 481 -44.09 -5.46 -16.78
CA ARG A 481 -43.44 -6.52 -17.57
C ARG A 481 -41.96 -6.23 -17.76
N THR A 482 -41.14 -7.10 -17.21
CA THR A 482 -39.71 -7.15 -17.53
C THR A 482 -39.53 -7.38 -19.04
N PRO A 483 -38.71 -6.58 -19.73
CA PRO A 483 -38.42 -6.80 -21.14
C PRO A 483 -37.91 -8.21 -21.39
N ARG A 484 -38.31 -8.81 -22.51
CA ARG A 484 -37.91 -10.18 -22.84
C ARG A 484 -36.46 -10.20 -23.28
N PHE A 485 -35.65 -11.02 -22.61
CA PHE A 485 -34.29 -11.30 -23.02
C PHE A 485 -34.23 -11.82 -24.48
N ARG A 486 -33.46 -11.15 -25.35
CA ARG A 486 -33.30 -11.55 -26.76
C ARG A 486 -32.04 -12.39 -26.94
N TYR A 487 -32.23 -13.71 -27.01
CA TYR A 487 -31.13 -14.67 -27.17
C TYR A 487 -30.26 -14.40 -28.41
N GLU A 488 -30.84 -13.92 -29.50
CA GLU A 488 -30.14 -13.61 -30.76
C GLU A 488 -29.05 -12.54 -30.59
N HIS A 489 -29.31 -11.52 -29.77
CA HIS A 489 -28.32 -10.47 -29.47
C HIS A 489 -27.14 -11.06 -28.68
N MET A 490 -27.43 -11.90 -27.69
CA MET A 490 -26.40 -12.56 -26.89
C MET A 490 -25.54 -13.50 -27.74
N ARG A 491 -26.17 -14.28 -28.63
CA ARG A 491 -25.51 -15.25 -29.50
C ARG A 491 -24.46 -14.59 -30.40
N LYS A 492 -24.71 -13.36 -30.86
CA LYS A 492 -23.76 -12.57 -31.65
C LYS A 492 -22.49 -12.24 -30.88
N TYR A 493 -22.58 -11.79 -29.64
CA TYR A 493 -21.41 -11.51 -28.81
C TYR A 493 -20.62 -12.77 -28.46
N PHE A 494 -21.33 -13.88 -28.17
CA PHE A 494 -20.68 -15.18 -27.96
C PHE A 494 -19.92 -15.65 -29.18
N ASN A 495 -20.56 -15.65 -30.35
CA ASN A 495 -19.93 -16.09 -31.59
C ASN A 495 -18.70 -15.25 -31.92
N GLY A 496 -18.73 -13.94 -31.64
CA GLY A 496 -17.55 -13.10 -31.86
C GLY A 496 -16.41 -13.36 -30.87
N ILE A 497 -16.71 -13.70 -29.63
CA ILE A 497 -15.69 -14.05 -28.61
C ILE A 497 -15.13 -15.46 -28.84
N LEU A 498 -15.96 -16.42 -29.25
CA LEU A 498 -15.50 -17.74 -29.67
C LEU A 498 -14.64 -17.63 -30.93
N GLY A 499 -15.08 -16.83 -31.90
CA GLY A 499 -14.32 -16.50 -33.11
C GLY A 499 -12.98 -15.82 -32.83
N ARG A 500 -12.86 -15.06 -31.73
CA ARG A 500 -11.59 -14.50 -31.27
C ARG A 500 -10.58 -15.59 -30.89
N ASN A 501 -11.02 -16.62 -30.16
CA ASN A 501 -10.09 -17.64 -29.64
C ASN A 501 -9.63 -18.65 -30.69
N GLY A 502 -10.21 -18.62 -31.90
CA GLY A 502 -9.87 -19.57 -32.98
C GLY A 502 -10.28 -21.02 -32.68
N GLU A 503 -11.00 -21.23 -31.57
CA GLU A 503 -11.49 -22.53 -31.14
C GLU A 503 -12.92 -22.71 -31.66
N GLY A 504 -13.09 -23.67 -32.58
CA GLY A 504 -14.42 -24.14 -32.99
C GLY A 504 -15.09 -25.04 -31.96
N ASP A 505 -14.68 -24.94 -30.69
CA ASP A 505 -15.14 -25.80 -29.60
C ASP A 505 -16.21 -25.05 -28.78
N GLU A 506 -17.40 -25.64 -28.64
CA GLU A 506 -18.61 -25.03 -28.05
C GLU A 506 -18.51 -24.81 -26.52
N SER A 507 -17.32 -24.91 -25.94
CA SER A 507 -17.11 -24.76 -24.51
C SER A 507 -17.21 -23.29 -24.08
N PHE A 508 -17.92 -23.03 -22.98
CA PHE A 508 -18.05 -21.69 -22.42
C PHE A 508 -16.67 -21.16 -21.99
N PRO A 509 -16.21 -20.01 -22.51
CA PRO A 509 -14.92 -19.47 -22.11
C PRO A 509 -14.96 -19.10 -20.62
N SER A 510 -14.14 -19.78 -19.81
CA SER A 510 -13.98 -19.56 -18.36
C SER A 510 -13.53 -18.14 -17.98
N ASN A 511 -13.18 -17.34 -18.97
CA ASN A 511 -12.68 -15.98 -18.87
C ASN A 511 -13.77 -14.92 -19.15
N MET A 512 -15.04 -15.33 -19.25
CA MET A 512 -16.15 -14.44 -19.58
C MET A 512 -17.01 -14.12 -18.35
N LEU A 513 -17.28 -12.84 -18.14
CA LEU A 513 -18.22 -12.35 -17.13
C LEU A 513 -19.43 -11.74 -17.84
N PHE A 514 -20.62 -12.25 -17.57
CA PHE A 514 -21.86 -11.64 -18.04
C PHE A 514 -22.52 -10.87 -16.91
N LEU A 515 -22.81 -9.60 -17.16
CA LEU A 515 -23.57 -8.74 -16.27
C LEU A 515 -24.85 -8.32 -17.00
N LEU A 516 -25.99 -8.72 -16.43
CA LEU A 516 -27.31 -8.25 -16.87
C LEU A 516 -27.65 -7.02 -16.03
N LEU A 517 -27.85 -5.87 -16.69
CA LEU A 517 -28.23 -4.61 -16.04
C LEU A 517 -29.68 -4.23 -16.31
#